data_AF-A0A7T5UUT5-F1
#
_entry.id   AF-A0A7T5UUT5-F1
#
_cell.length_a   1.000
_cell.length_b   1.000
_cell.length_c   1.000
_cell.angle_alpha   90.00
_cell.angle_beta   90.00
_cell.angle_gamma   90.00
#
_symmetry.space_group_name_H-M   'P 1'
#
loop_
_entity.id
_entity.type
_entity.pdbx_description
1 polymer ?
#
loop_
_entity_poly.entity_id
_entity_poly.type
_entity_poly.pdbx_seq_one_letter_code
_entity_poly.pdbx_strand_id
1 'polypeptide(L)'
;MDPADSLRQTVTNLFDAVKHSEHAKELEKEAADLEGTLETELSKLDSRTEEILNLTSGMREDSDEAVEELTKQLESFLSAAVAQAKQKLKRKAKEEVAERQAAAAGERDKALKSMEAYLATDPIPVIEQVVSVKLGDGIYQAHSRYECEGGIKYDFRLAAQNSKLFHQELMLSQLGYDLKVPVRFSKALLKKSRVLGFERLDQYVLTDAETSGEKVRAHFQKADNGARIKMTTSVSEDAGFVGLEYCDQVHAVNVMNDPTLSAHADLNGLKRAASDLSRELSELSKKKVALLKLSFNGDADFEELDCYKVLESVLKVLGPAYRTVLKEIASAPRAAGRLSHEVVRERLRILGERSPSVAQALGVQTPQ
;
A
#
# COMPACT_ATOMS: atom_id res chain seq x y z
N MET A 1 -3.59 -1.63 19.98
CA MET A 1 -5.01 -1.24 19.83
C MET A 1 -5.85 -2.12 20.72
N ASP A 2 -6.96 -1.62 21.28
CA ASP A 2 -7.90 -2.43 22.07
C ASP A 2 -8.57 -3.51 21.17
N PRO A 3 -8.73 -4.77 21.64
CA PRO A 3 -9.35 -5.82 20.84
C PRO A 3 -10.77 -5.53 20.35
N ALA A 4 -11.59 -4.79 21.13
CA ALA A 4 -12.95 -4.45 20.70
C ALA A 4 -12.95 -3.40 19.59
N ASP A 5 -12.06 -2.41 19.68
CA ASP A 5 -11.83 -1.46 18.60
C ASP A 5 -11.32 -2.14 17.33
N SER A 6 -10.38 -3.08 17.45
CA SER A 6 -9.83 -3.81 16.30
C SER A 6 -10.89 -4.70 15.63
N LEU A 7 -11.72 -5.37 16.43
CA LEU A 7 -12.89 -6.12 15.94
C LEU A 7 -13.86 -5.19 15.18
N ARG A 8 -14.16 -4.01 15.73
CA ARG A 8 -15.02 -3.03 15.07
C ARG A 8 -14.46 -2.61 13.71
N GLN A 9 -13.17 -2.31 13.62
CA GLN A 9 -12.54 -1.95 12.34
C GLN A 9 -12.56 -3.12 11.35
N THR A 10 -12.40 -4.35 11.84
CA THR A 10 -12.49 -5.56 11.01
C THR A 10 -13.88 -5.71 10.40
N VAL A 11 -14.94 -5.68 11.22
CA VAL A 11 -16.31 -5.89 10.71
C VAL A 11 -16.81 -4.72 9.88
N THR A 12 -16.23 -3.51 10.04
CA THR A 12 -16.60 -2.33 9.26
C THR A 12 -15.78 -2.30 7.98
N ASN A 13 -14.48 -2.01 8.09
CA ASN A 13 -13.65 -1.69 6.94
C ASN A 13 -13.13 -2.94 6.21
N LEU A 14 -12.67 -3.97 6.93
CA LEU A 14 -12.13 -5.16 6.28
C LEU A 14 -13.22 -5.99 5.59
N PHE A 15 -14.41 -6.10 6.20
CA PHE A 15 -15.54 -6.78 5.55
C PHE A 15 -16.04 -6.04 4.30
N ASP A 16 -16.08 -4.69 4.33
CA ASP A 16 -16.40 -3.91 3.13
C ASP A 16 -15.33 -4.10 2.05
N ALA A 17 -14.05 -4.16 2.43
CA ALA A 17 -12.97 -4.44 1.49
C ALA A 17 -13.14 -5.80 0.80
N VAL A 18 -13.48 -6.86 1.57
CA VAL A 18 -13.77 -8.19 1.02
C VAL A 18 -14.93 -8.13 0.04
N LYS A 19 -16.07 -7.59 0.47
CA LYS A 19 -17.28 -7.48 -0.35
C LYS A 19 -16.99 -6.80 -1.70
N HIS A 20 -16.36 -5.63 -1.66
CA HIS A 20 -16.06 -4.86 -2.85
C HIS A 20 -15.01 -5.56 -3.74
N SER A 21 -14.04 -6.25 -3.15
CA SER A 21 -13.05 -7.03 -3.92
C SER A 21 -13.66 -8.25 -4.62
N GLU A 22 -14.57 -8.96 -3.97
CA GLU A 22 -15.27 -10.10 -4.58
C GLU A 22 -16.22 -9.64 -5.67
N HIS A 23 -16.98 -8.56 -5.43
CA HIS A 23 -17.87 -8.01 -6.45
C HIS A 23 -17.13 -7.48 -7.68
N ALA A 24 -15.94 -6.89 -7.50
CA ALA A 24 -15.07 -6.54 -8.61
C ALA A 24 -14.68 -7.77 -9.44
N LYS A 25 -14.26 -8.87 -8.79
CA LYS A 25 -13.89 -10.13 -9.47
C LYS A 25 -15.08 -10.75 -10.22
N GLU A 26 -16.29 -10.67 -9.66
CA GLU A 26 -17.52 -11.12 -10.33
C GLU A 26 -17.77 -10.33 -11.62
N LEU A 27 -17.73 -8.99 -11.56
CA LEU A 27 -17.95 -8.12 -12.71
C LEU A 27 -16.92 -8.35 -13.82
N GLU A 28 -15.67 -8.61 -13.47
CA GLU A 28 -14.62 -8.97 -14.44
C GLU A 28 -14.84 -10.32 -15.08
N LYS A 29 -15.24 -11.31 -14.28
CA LYS A 29 -15.59 -12.63 -14.80
C LYS A 29 -16.77 -12.53 -15.75
N GLU A 30 -17.81 -11.78 -15.40
CA GLU A 30 -18.95 -11.57 -16.28
C GLU A 30 -18.55 -10.83 -17.57
N ALA A 31 -17.60 -9.89 -17.51
CA ALA A 31 -17.05 -9.24 -18.71
C ALA A 31 -16.31 -10.24 -19.62
N ALA A 32 -15.49 -11.13 -19.05
CA ALA A 32 -14.82 -12.18 -19.80
C ALA A 32 -15.80 -13.21 -20.39
N ASP A 33 -16.83 -13.59 -19.63
CA ASP A 33 -17.89 -14.51 -20.08
C ASP A 33 -18.71 -13.90 -21.25
N LEU A 34 -18.93 -12.58 -21.25
CA LEU A 34 -19.56 -11.86 -22.36
C LEU A 34 -18.70 -11.90 -23.64
N GLU A 35 -17.38 -11.75 -23.52
CA GLU A 35 -16.46 -11.87 -24.66
C GLU A 35 -16.49 -13.28 -25.26
N GLY A 36 -16.46 -14.32 -24.40
CA GLY A 36 -16.57 -15.71 -24.84
C GLY A 36 -17.94 -16.05 -25.47
N THR A 37 -19.01 -15.45 -24.94
CA THR A 37 -20.36 -15.56 -25.52
C THR A 37 -20.43 -14.90 -26.90
N LEU A 38 -19.85 -13.71 -27.06
CA LEU A 38 -19.77 -13.01 -28.35
C LEU A 38 -19.03 -13.86 -29.39
N GLU A 39 -17.89 -14.45 -29.04
CA GLU A 39 -17.13 -15.31 -29.95
C GLU A 39 -17.97 -16.51 -30.41
N THR A 40 -18.70 -17.12 -29.48
CA THR A 40 -19.63 -18.23 -29.77
C THR A 40 -20.77 -17.80 -30.69
N GLU A 41 -21.38 -16.63 -30.46
CA GLU A 41 -22.46 -16.10 -31.30
C GLU A 41 -21.97 -15.73 -32.71
N LEU A 42 -20.80 -15.14 -32.83
CA LEU A 42 -20.18 -14.82 -34.13
C LEU A 42 -19.89 -16.10 -34.93
N SER A 43 -19.34 -17.12 -34.27
CA SER A 43 -19.08 -18.43 -34.89
C SER A 43 -20.36 -19.12 -35.38
N LYS A 44 -21.44 -19.08 -34.57
CA LYS A 44 -22.76 -19.59 -34.98
C LYS A 44 -23.33 -18.83 -36.17
N LEU A 45 -23.16 -17.50 -36.20
CA LEU A 45 -23.60 -16.67 -37.31
C LEU A 45 -22.84 -17.00 -38.60
N ASP A 46 -21.53 -17.25 -38.48
CA ASP A 46 -20.68 -17.65 -39.61
C ASP A 46 -21.08 -19.01 -40.19
N SER A 47 -21.22 -20.02 -39.33
CA SER A 47 -21.68 -21.35 -39.74
C SER A 47 -23.04 -21.30 -40.46
N ARG A 48 -24.01 -20.53 -39.94
CA ARG A 48 -25.32 -20.37 -40.61
C ARG A 48 -25.22 -19.61 -41.92
N THR A 49 -24.31 -18.64 -42.02
CA THR A 49 -24.09 -17.89 -43.26
C THR A 49 -23.54 -18.81 -44.34
N GLU A 50 -22.57 -19.65 -44.00
CA GLU A 50 -22.02 -20.67 -44.91
C GLU A 50 -23.07 -21.68 -45.35
N GLU A 51 -23.92 -22.17 -44.43
CA GLU A 51 -25.03 -23.06 -44.78
C GLU A 51 -25.97 -22.44 -45.82
N ILE A 52 -26.37 -21.17 -45.62
CA ILE A 52 -27.23 -20.47 -46.57
C ILE A 52 -26.51 -20.26 -47.92
N LEU A 53 -25.26 -19.82 -47.92
CA LEU A 53 -24.48 -19.63 -49.15
C LEU A 53 -24.34 -20.94 -49.94
N ASN A 54 -24.11 -22.06 -49.27
CA ASN A 54 -24.03 -23.38 -49.88
C ASN A 54 -25.37 -23.81 -50.50
N LEU A 55 -26.48 -23.59 -49.79
CA LEU A 55 -27.83 -23.85 -50.32
C LEU A 55 -28.12 -22.99 -51.55
N THR A 56 -27.75 -21.71 -51.52
CA THR A 56 -27.99 -20.79 -52.63
C THR A 56 -27.12 -21.12 -53.85
N SER A 57 -25.87 -21.54 -53.60
CA SER A 57 -24.93 -21.98 -54.66
C SER A 57 -25.42 -23.25 -55.36
N GLY A 58 -26.00 -24.19 -54.62
CA GLY A 58 -26.61 -25.41 -55.18
C GLY A 58 -27.81 -25.16 -56.10
N MET A 59 -28.40 -23.95 -56.06
CA MET A 59 -29.48 -23.57 -56.99
C MET A 59 -28.97 -23.14 -58.37
N ARG A 60 -27.65 -23.01 -58.58
CA ARG A 60 -27.06 -22.65 -59.88
C ARG A 60 -26.87 -23.84 -60.82
N GLU A 61 -26.78 -25.05 -60.29
CA GLU A 61 -26.69 -26.26 -61.11
C GLU A 61 -28.06 -26.47 -61.79
N ASP A 62 -28.14 -26.21 -63.11
CA ASP A 62 -29.33 -26.30 -63.99
C ASP A 62 -30.29 -25.08 -64.08
N SER A 63 -29.82 -23.86 -63.77
CA SER A 63 -30.69 -22.68 -63.72
C SER A 63 -30.47 -21.64 -64.85
N ASP A 64 -31.56 -21.05 -65.37
CA ASP A 64 -31.52 -19.97 -66.37
C ASP A 64 -30.90 -18.66 -65.82
N GLU A 65 -30.46 -17.77 -66.72
CA GLU A 65 -29.76 -16.50 -66.44
C GLU A 65 -30.44 -15.63 -65.35
N ALA A 66 -31.77 -15.62 -65.30
CA ALA A 66 -32.54 -14.88 -64.30
C ALA A 66 -32.37 -15.44 -62.86
N VAL A 67 -32.16 -16.75 -62.71
CA VAL A 67 -31.94 -17.42 -61.43
C VAL A 67 -30.51 -17.18 -60.93
N GLU A 68 -29.53 -17.15 -61.83
CA GLU A 68 -28.15 -16.78 -61.48
C GLU A 68 -28.06 -15.34 -60.95
N GLU A 69 -28.74 -14.40 -61.61
CA GLU A 69 -28.79 -13.00 -61.19
C GLU A 69 -29.46 -12.84 -59.82
N LEU A 70 -30.59 -13.52 -59.59
CA LEU A 70 -31.26 -13.55 -58.28
C LEU A 70 -30.34 -14.14 -57.19
N THR A 71 -29.61 -15.21 -57.51
CA THR A 71 -28.67 -15.85 -56.58
C THR A 71 -27.55 -14.89 -56.17
N LYS A 72 -26.95 -14.15 -57.11
CA LYS A 72 -25.95 -13.13 -56.81
C LYS A 72 -26.50 -12.01 -55.91
N GLN A 73 -27.73 -11.57 -56.16
CA GLN A 73 -28.39 -10.56 -55.34
C GLN A 73 -28.64 -11.06 -53.91
N LEU A 74 -29.05 -12.32 -53.74
CA LEU A 74 -29.23 -12.96 -52.44
C LEU A 74 -27.90 -13.09 -51.68
N GLU A 75 -26.83 -13.53 -52.33
CA GLU A 75 -25.49 -13.62 -51.73
C GLU A 75 -24.98 -12.25 -51.26
N SER A 76 -25.16 -11.22 -52.08
CA SER A 76 -24.78 -9.83 -51.75
C SER A 76 -25.59 -9.29 -50.56
N PHE A 77 -26.91 -9.49 -50.58
CA PHE A 77 -27.79 -9.08 -49.49
C PHE A 77 -27.45 -9.79 -48.18
N LEU A 78 -27.27 -11.11 -48.22
CA LEU A 78 -26.90 -11.90 -47.05
C LEU A 78 -25.56 -11.42 -46.47
N SER A 79 -24.55 -11.22 -47.31
CA SER A 79 -23.24 -10.73 -46.90
C SER A 79 -23.34 -9.38 -46.19
N ALA A 80 -24.12 -8.44 -46.75
CA ALA A 80 -24.34 -7.14 -46.15
C ALA A 80 -25.10 -7.23 -44.81
N ALA A 81 -26.17 -8.04 -44.75
CA ALA A 81 -26.97 -8.25 -43.55
C ALA A 81 -26.14 -8.89 -42.42
N VAL A 82 -25.31 -9.89 -42.74
CA VAL A 82 -24.40 -10.56 -41.79
C VAL A 82 -23.34 -9.59 -41.30
N ALA A 83 -22.72 -8.80 -42.19
CA ALA A 83 -21.75 -7.78 -41.79
C ALA A 83 -22.37 -6.77 -40.80
N GLN A 84 -23.59 -6.30 -41.08
CA GLN A 84 -24.31 -5.38 -40.20
C GLN A 84 -24.67 -6.04 -38.86
N ALA A 85 -25.12 -7.29 -38.86
CA ALA A 85 -25.44 -8.06 -37.65
C ALA A 85 -24.20 -8.26 -36.77
N LYS A 86 -23.07 -8.69 -37.37
CA LYS A 86 -21.78 -8.83 -36.68
C LYS A 86 -21.33 -7.50 -36.08
N GLN A 87 -21.44 -6.40 -36.81
CA GLN A 87 -21.06 -5.09 -36.32
C GLN A 87 -21.92 -4.67 -35.12
N LYS A 88 -23.24 -4.93 -35.18
CA LYS A 88 -24.16 -4.63 -34.08
C LYS A 88 -23.86 -5.46 -32.83
N LEU A 89 -23.61 -6.77 -32.99
CA LEU A 89 -23.24 -7.67 -31.89
C LEU A 89 -21.92 -7.23 -31.24
N LYS A 90 -20.87 -7.01 -32.06
CA LYS A 90 -19.56 -6.55 -31.56
C LYS A 90 -19.67 -5.22 -30.83
N ARG A 91 -20.46 -4.26 -31.35
CA ARG A 91 -20.64 -2.97 -30.70
C ARG A 91 -21.34 -3.12 -29.35
N LYS A 92 -22.45 -3.87 -29.29
CA LYS A 92 -23.21 -4.10 -28.06
C LYS A 92 -22.34 -4.78 -27.00
N ALA A 93 -21.64 -5.86 -27.37
CA ALA A 93 -20.76 -6.56 -26.44
C ALA A 93 -19.62 -5.66 -25.95
N LYS A 94 -19.01 -4.85 -26.83
CA LYS A 94 -17.97 -3.90 -26.43
C LYS A 94 -18.49 -2.85 -25.43
N GLU A 95 -19.70 -2.34 -25.64
CA GLU A 95 -20.34 -1.40 -24.72
C GLU A 95 -20.60 -2.05 -23.36
N GLU A 96 -21.17 -3.26 -23.32
CA GLU A 96 -21.44 -3.99 -22.08
C GLU A 96 -20.15 -4.39 -21.34
N VAL A 97 -19.12 -4.86 -22.05
CA VAL A 97 -17.80 -5.17 -21.47
C VAL A 97 -17.17 -3.91 -20.86
N ALA A 98 -17.20 -2.78 -21.56
CA ALA A 98 -16.66 -1.52 -21.06
C ALA A 98 -17.41 -1.03 -19.81
N GLU A 99 -18.74 -1.18 -19.78
CA GLU A 99 -19.56 -0.84 -18.61
C GLU A 99 -19.19 -1.70 -17.40
N ARG A 100 -19.05 -3.02 -17.58
CA ARG A 100 -18.67 -3.96 -16.52
C ARG A 100 -17.26 -3.72 -16.01
N GLN A 101 -16.31 -3.45 -16.89
CA GLN A 101 -14.93 -3.10 -16.52
C GLN A 101 -14.88 -1.80 -15.72
N ALA A 102 -15.64 -0.77 -16.12
CA ALA A 102 -15.72 0.49 -15.38
C ALA A 102 -16.36 0.29 -13.99
N ALA A 103 -17.41 -0.52 -13.89
CA ALA A 103 -18.02 -0.89 -12.61
C ALA A 103 -17.03 -1.66 -11.72
N ALA A 104 -16.31 -2.65 -12.27
CA ALA A 104 -15.29 -3.40 -11.55
C ALA A 104 -14.17 -2.51 -11.02
N ALA A 105 -13.70 -1.54 -11.80
CA ALA A 105 -12.71 -0.56 -11.36
C ALA A 105 -13.24 0.29 -10.18
N GLY A 106 -14.51 0.74 -10.24
CA GLY A 106 -15.15 1.46 -9.15
C GLY A 106 -15.27 0.65 -7.86
N GLU A 107 -15.54 -0.66 -7.96
CA GLU A 107 -15.56 -1.57 -6.81
C GLU A 107 -14.15 -1.82 -6.25
N ARG A 108 -13.13 -1.96 -7.10
CA ARG A 108 -11.72 -2.02 -6.65
C ARG A 108 -11.31 -0.79 -5.86
N ASP A 109 -11.67 0.41 -6.31
CA ASP A 109 -11.36 1.65 -5.60
C ASP A 109 -12.01 1.68 -4.21
N LYS A 110 -13.25 1.18 -4.08
CA LYS A 110 -13.93 1.06 -2.78
C LYS A 110 -13.26 0.03 -1.89
N ALA A 111 -12.85 -1.12 -2.45
CA ALA A 111 -12.12 -2.14 -1.72
C ALA A 111 -10.78 -1.62 -1.19
N LEU A 112 -10.01 -0.92 -2.03
CA LEU A 112 -8.73 -0.32 -1.65
C LEU A 112 -8.90 0.74 -0.56
N LYS A 113 -9.89 1.65 -0.69
CA LYS A 113 -10.19 2.65 0.34
C LYS A 113 -10.59 2.02 1.67
N SER A 114 -11.36 0.94 1.62
CA SER A 114 -11.77 0.21 2.81
C SER A 114 -10.58 -0.49 3.47
N MET A 115 -9.69 -1.10 2.67
CA MET A 115 -8.45 -1.70 3.16
C MET A 115 -7.50 -0.64 3.75
N GLU A 116 -7.36 0.50 3.09
CA GLU A 116 -6.58 1.64 3.57
C GLU A 116 -7.12 2.15 4.91
N ALA A 117 -8.44 2.34 5.02
CA ALA A 117 -9.09 2.76 6.25
C ALA A 117 -8.92 1.73 7.39
N TYR A 118 -8.96 0.43 7.06
CA TYR A 118 -8.68 -0.64 8.01
C TYR A 118 -7.25 -0.59 8.52
N LEU A 119 -6.25 -0.63 7.63
CA LEU A 119 -4.83 -0.67 8.01
C LEU A 119 -4.37 0.65 8.65
N ALA A 120 -5.02 1.78 8.34
CA ALA A 120 -4.66 3.07 8.92
C ALA A 120 -4.82 3.11 10.45
N THR A 121 -5.69 2.26 11.03
CA THR A 121 -5.92 2.19 12.48
C THR A 121 -4.93 1.29 13.23
N ASP A 122 -3.94 0.72 12.54
CA ASP A 122 -3.00 -0.28 13.09
C ASP A 122 -3.70 -1.44 13.82
N PRO A 123 -4.64 -2.14 13.15
CA PRO A 123 -5.48 -3.15 13.80
C PRO A 123 -4.74 -4.44 14.14
N ILE A 124 -3.65 -4.73 13.44
CA ILE A 124 -2.85 -5.96 13.55
C ILE A 124 -1.62 -5.67 14.43
N PRO A 125 -1.20 -6.59 15.32
CA PRO A 125 0.02 -6.44 16.09
C PRO A 125 1.23 -6.26 15.17
N VAL A 126 1.95 -5.15 15.38
CA VAL A 126 3.14 -4.78 14.61
C VAL A 126 4.37 -5.43 15.24
N ILE A 127 5.14 -6.15 14.42
CA ILE A 127 6.42 -6.77 14.78
C ILE A 127 7.55 -5.75 14.59
N GLU A 128 7.58 -5.11 13.42
CA GLU A 128 8.56 -4.07 13.09
C GLU A 128 7.87 -2.90 12.40
N GLN A 129 8.26 -1.70 12.79
CA GLN A 129 7.83 -0.46 12.16
C GLN A 129 9.06 0.35 11.78
N VAL A 130 9.13 0.76 10.52
CA VAL A 130 10.16 1.67 10.02
C VAL A 130 9.47 2.92 9.53
N VAL A 131 9.87 4.08 10.04
CA VAL A 131 9.40 5.39 9.56
C VAL A 131 10.57 6.14 8.95
N SER A 132 10.42 6.61 7.73
CA SER A 132 11.47 7.33 7.02
C SER A 132 10.97 8.62 6.39
N VAL A 133 11.88 9.58 6.32
CA VAL A 133 11.71 10.84 5.59
C VAL A 133 12.90 11.03 4.67
N LYS A 134 12.65 11.60 3.50
CA LYS A 134 13.69 11.95 2.53
C LYS A 134 13.38 13.29 1.90
N LEU A 135 14.35 14.19 1.91
CA LEU A 135 14.26 15.50 1.27
C LEU A 135 14.33 15.33 -0.25
N GLY A 136 13.30 15.81 -0.94
CA GLY A 136 13.27 15.98 -2.39
C GLY A 136 13.45 17.45 -2.76
N ASP A 137 12.68 17.94 -3.73
CA ASP A 137 12.67 19.33 -4.22
C ASP A 137 12.21 20.35 -3.16
N GLY A 138 12.98 20.50 -2.07
CA GLY A 138 12.70 21.38 -0.93
C GLY A 138 11.63 20.87 0.06
N ILE A 139 11.06 19.69 -0.18
CA ILE A 139 9.98 19.10 0.64
C ILE A 139 10.34 17.66 1.02
N TYR A 140 10.02 17.26 2.25
CA TYR A 140 10.19 15.87 2.66
C TYR A 140 9.07 14.97 2.12
N GLN A 141 9.46 13.84 1.54
CA GLN A 141 8.59 12.70 1.33
C GLN A 141 8.73 11.76 2.52
N ALA A 142 7.61 11.30 3.07
CA ALA A 142 7.59 10.48 4.26
C ALA A 142 6.81 9.19 4.05
N HIS A 143 7.37 8.09 4.56
CA HIS A 143 6.84 6.76 4.42
C HIS A 143 6.93 6.00 5.74
N SER A 144 6.00 5.10 5.99
CA SER A 144 6.10 4.11 7.06
C SER A 144 5.86 2.72 6.51
N ARG A 145 6.73 1.77 6.88
CA ARG A 145 6.59 0.34 6.62
C ARG A 145 6.24 -0.37 7.91
N TYR A 146 5.29 -1.28 7.81
CA TYR A 146 4.85 -2.13 8.91
C TYR A 146 5.03 -3.59 8.52
N GLU A 147 5.70 -4.35 9.38
CA GLU A 147 5.69 -5.80 9.37
C GLU A 147 4.84 -6.27 10.54
N CYS A 148 3.78 -7.02 10.26
CA CYS A 148 2.80 -7.45 11.25
C CYS A 148 2.79 -8.97 11.40
N GLU A 149 2.20 -9.42 12.51
CA GLU A 149 1.89 -10.84 12.69
C GLU A 149 1.04 -11.38 11.53
N GLY A 150 1.15 -12.70 11.29
CA GLY A 150 0.45 -13.36 10.19
C GLY A 150 1.04 -13.08 8.80
N GLY A 151 2.27 -12.57 8.71
CA GLY A 151 2.98 -12.40 7.44
C GLY A 151 2.48 -11.23 6.59
N ILE A 152 1.74 -10.28 7.21
CA ILE A 152 1.17 -9.12 6.55
C ILE A 152 2.18 -7.96 6.61
N LYS A 153 2.51 -7.37 5.47
CA LYS A 153 3.36 -6.18 5.38
C LYS A 153 2.69 -5.10 4.56
N TYR A 154 2.76 -3.85 5.01
CA TYR A 154 2.19 -2.72 4.30
C TYR A 154 2.99 -1.43 4.47
N ASP A 155 2.96 -0.60 3.42
CA ASP A 155 3.66 0.69 3.37
C ASP A 155 2.62 1.82 3.21
N PHE A 156 2.75 2.88 4.00
CA PHE A 156 1.92 4.09 3.92
C PHE A 156 2.75 5.31 3.54
N ARG A 157 2.15 6.20 2.75
CA ARG A 157 2.60 7.60 2.64
C ARG A 157 2.10 8.38 3.84
N LEU A 158 2.95 9.25 4.38
CA LEU A 158 2.65 10.09 5.53
C LEU A 158 2.56 11.57 5.14
N ALA A 159 1.81 12.35 5.91
CA ALA A 159 1.64 13.80 5.68
C ALA A 159 2.82 14.61 6.24
N ALA A 160 4.00 14.52 5.60
CA ALA A 160 5.19 15.27 6.01
C ALA A 160 4.94 16.78 6.08
N GLN A 161 4.18 17.33 5.13
CA GLN A 161 3.80 18.75 5.09
C GLN A 161 2.95 19.20 6.29
N ASN A 162 2.30 18.27 6.99
CA ASN A 162 1.54 18.55 8.20
C ASN A 162 2.39 18.33 9.48
N SER A 163 3.69 18.06 9.34
CA SER A 163 4.63 17.92 10.45
C SER A 163 5.17 19.28 10.88
N LYS A 164 5.45 19.43 12.18
CA LYS A 164 6.12 20.62 12.70
C LYS A 164 7.56 20.73 12.20
N LEU A 165 8.25 19.61 11.99
CA LEU A 165 9.64 19.61 11.56
C LEU A 165 9.83 19.37 10.07
N PHE A 166 9.04 18.48 9.47
CA PHE A 166 9.28 17.99 8.10
C PHE A 166 8.48 18.73 7.03
N HIS A 167 7.88 19.90 7.34
CA HIS A 167 7.18 20.71 6.35
C HIS A 167 8.11 21.55 5.47
N GLN A 168 9.38 21.67 5.86
CA GLN A 168 10.45 22.40 5.16
C GLN A 168 11.80 21.78 5.53
N GLU A 169 12.88 22.19 4.86
CA GLU A 169 14.25 21.77 5.17
C GLU A 169 14.59 21.92 6.66
N LEU A 170 15.06 20.82 7.25
CA LEU A 170 15.38 20.75 8.67
C LEU A 170 16.89 20.87 8.90
N MET A 171 17.27 21.85 9.72
CA MET A 171 18.61 21.96 10.32
C MET A 171 18.49 21.74 11.83
N LEU A 172 19.44 21.02 12.46
CA LEU A 172 19.35 20.77 13.91
C LEU A 172 19.41 22.05 14.77
N SER A 173 19.97 23.13 14.24
CA SER A 173 19.95 24.45 14.88
C SER A 173 18.54 25.00 15.08
N GLN A 174 17.59 24.66 14.20
CA GLN A 174 16.18 25.03 14.35
C GLN A 174 15.55 24.36 15.58
N LEU A 175 16.14 23.27 16.07
CA LEU A 175 15.75 22.57 17.30
C LEU A 175 16.54 23.05 18.54
N GLY A 176 17.37 24.08 18.39
CA GLY A 176 18.19 24.64 19.48
C GLY A 176 19.51 23.91 19.74
N TYR A 177 19.97 23.06 18.82
CA TYR A 177 21.24 22.35 18.93
C TYR A 177 22.40 23.09 18.22
N ASP A 178 23.50 23.37 18.93
CA ASP A 178 24.78 23.83 18.35
C ASP A 178 25.81 22.69 18.40
N LEU A 179 25.58 21.64 17.60
CA LEU A 179 26.42 20.44 17.60
C LEU A 179 27.65 20.62 16.72
N LYS A 180 28.80 20.20 17.26
CA LYS A 180 30.09 20.20 16.56
C LYS A 180 30.60 18.78 16.43
N VAL A 181 30.96 18.40 15.21
CA VAL A 181 31.49 17.08 14.90
C VAL A 181 33.00 17.19 14.70
N PRO A 182 33.83 16.48 15.48
CA PRO A 182 35.28 16.45 15.28
C PRO A 182 35.63 15.59 14.05
N VAL A 183 36.21 16.18 13.01
CA VAL A 183 36.40 15.49 11.71
C VAL A 183 37.85 15.34 11.28
N ARG A 184 38.79 16.16 11.79
CA ARG A 184 40.20 16.07 11.38
C ARG A 184 41.15 16.75 12.36
N PHE A 185 42.42 16.44 12.23
CA PHE A 185 43.50 17.20 12.85
C PHE A 185 44.28 17.98 11.78
N SER A 186 44.25 19.30 11.87
CA SER A 186 45.00 20.20 10.99
C SER A 186 46.25 20.75 11.68
N LYS A 187 47.33 20.98 10.94
CA LYS A 187 48.48 21.73 11.46
C LYS A 187 48.07 23.21 11.58
N ALA A 188 48.19 23.78 12.78
CA ALA A 188 48.03 25.23 12.91
C ALA A 188 49.19 25.94 12.22
N LEU A 189 48.90 26.96 11.40
CA LEU A 189 49.90 27.74 10.66
C LEU A 189 51.03 28.29 11.53
N LEU A 190 50.78 28.49 12.84
CA LEU A 190 51.71 29.13 13.79
C LEU A 190 52.08 28.26 15.00
N LYS A 191 51.60 27.00 15.12
CA LYS A 191 51.93 26.11 16.25
C LYS A 191 52.38 24.73 15.75
N LYS A 192 53.42 24.18 16.37
CA LYS A 192 53.93 22.81 16.08
C LYS A 192 52.93 21.70 16.44
N SER A 193 51.85 22.01 17.16
CA SER A 193 50.82 21.05 17.55
C SER A 193 49.71 20.94 16.50
N ARG A 194 49.20 19.72 16.31
CA ARG A 194 47.97 19.48 15.55
C ARG A 194 46.79 20.06 16.34
N VAL A 195 45.91 20.79 15.66
CA VAL A 195 44.68 21.35 16.22
C VAL A 195 43.49 20.57 15.65
N LEU A 196 42.56 20.22 16.53
CA LEU A 196 41.33 19.54 16.18
C LEU A 196 40.41 20.48 15.39
N GLY A 197 39.99 20.02 14.21
CA GLY A 197 39.03 20.68 13.34
C GLY A 197 37.63 20.12 13.55
N PHE A 198 36.66 21.01 13.61
CA PHE A 198 35.25 20.68 13.80
C PHE A 198 34.44 21.15 12.60
N GLU A 199 33.44 20.36 12.21
CA GLU A 199 32.33 20.82 11.39
C GLU A 199 31.15 21.13 12.30
N ARG A 200 30.42 22.20 11.97
CA ARG A 200 29.22 22.58 12.72
C ARG A 200 28.00 22.03 12.00
N LEU A 201 27.21 21.22 12.71
CA LEU A 201 26.07 20.49 12.15
C LEU A 201 24.87 21.43 11.89
N ASP A 202 24.88 22.65 12.42
CA ASP A 202 23.92 23.71 12.14
C ASP A 202 23.93 24.19 10.68
N GLN A 203 25.02 23.94 9.95
CA GLN A 203 25.16 24.27 8.53
C GLN A 203 24.71 23.13 7.60
N TYR A 204 24.23 22.02 8.16
CA TYR A 204 23.82 20.86 7.39
C TYR A 204 22.30 20.72 7.43
N VAL A 205 21.73 20.40 6.27
CA VAL A 205 20.32 20.06 6.12
C VAL A 205 20.17 18.55 6.25
N LEU A 206 19.15 18.10 6.98
CA LEU A 206 18.79 16.69 7.05
C LEU A 206 18.30 16.22 5.66
N THR A 207 19.03 15.33 4.99
CA THR A 207 18.61 14.80 3.68
C THR A 207 17.70 13.60 3.81
N ASP A 208 17.94 12.76 4.80
CA ASP A 208 17.08 11.63 5.11
C ASP A 208 17.21 11.23 6.57
N ALA A 209 16.14 10.69 7.12
CA ALA A 209 16.15 10.05 8.42
C ALA A 209 15.23 8.84 8.42
N GLU A 210 15.58 7.87 9.25
CA GLU A 210 14.84 6.62 9.45
C GLU A 210 14.84 6.29 10.94
N THR A 211 13.71 5.79 11.44
CA THR A 211 13.64 5.19 12.77
C THR A 211 12.98 3.82 12.70
N SER A 212 13.55 2.85 13.42
CA SER A 212 13.00 1.50 13.63
C SER A 212 13.20 1.12 15.10
N GLY A 213 12.09 1.01 15.83
CA GLY A 213 12.11 0.91 17.29
C GLY A 213 12.93 2.06 17.92
N GLU A 214 13.92 1.71 18.73
CA GLU A 214 14.79 2.69 19.41
C GLU A 214 15.98 3.14 18.56
N LYS A 215 16.09 2.67 17.31
CA LYS A 215 17.21 3.04 16.42
C LYS A 215 16.81 4.22 15.55
N VAL A 216 17.75 5.14 15.41
CA VAL A 216 17.65 6.31 14.53
C VAL A 216 18.85 6.32 13.60
N ARG A 217 18.59 6.55 12.32
CA ARG A 217 19.60 6.90 11.32
C ARG A 217 19.23 8.25 10.74
N ALA A 218 20.20 9.12 10.61
CA ALA A 218 20.01 10.45 10.04
C ALA A 218 21.23 10.81 9.19
N HIS A 219 20.97 11.30 7.99
CA HIS A 219 21.99 11.82 7.09
C HIS A 219 21.77 13.31 6.91
N PHE A 220 22.87 14.04 7.02
CA PHE A 220 22.91 15.47 6.88
C PHE A 220 23.87 15.84 5.76
N GLN A 221 23.52 16.82 4.94
CA GLN A 221 24.35 17.31 3.85
C GLN A 221 24.46 18.83 3.89
N LYS A 222 25.68 19.33 3.65
CA LYS A 222 25.98 20.75 3.53
C LYS A 222 25.81 21.18 2.07
N ALA A 223 25.04 22.24 1.84
CA ALA A 223 24.71 22.70 0.49
C ALA A 223 25.96 23.16 -0.29
N ASP A 224 26.85 23.91 0.37
CA ASP A 224 27.96 24.62 -0.30
C ASP A 224 29.01 23.70 -0.92
N ASN A 225 29.34 22.58 -0.26
CA ASN A 225 30.46 21.72 -0.63
C ASN A 225 30.08 20.23 -0.73
N GLY A 226 28.82 19.87 -0.46
CA GLY A 226 28.33 18.50 -0.50
C GLY A 226 28.87 17.60 0.60
N ALA A 227 29.53 18.14 1.63
CA ALA A 227 29.99 17.35 2.77
C ALA A 227 28.79 16.68 3.47
N ARG A 228 28.99 15.47 3.97
CA ARG A 228 27.95 14.63 4.58
C ARG A 228 28.34 14.18 5.98
N ILE A 229 27.34 14.15 6.85
CA ILE A 229 27.44 13.57 8.19
C ILE A 229 26.35 12.51 8.32
N LYS A 230 26.74 11.29 8.68
CA LYS A 230 25.82 10.20 8.99
C LYS A 230 25.86 9.92 10.48
N MET A 231 24.70 10.03 11.09
CA MET A 231 24.46 9.70 12.50
C MET A 231 23.64 8.41 12.56
N THR A 232 24.08 7.46 13.36
CA THR A 232 23.30 6.28 13.73
C THR A 232 23.27 6.19 15.24
N THR A 233 22.13 5.99 15.87
CA THR A 233 22.02 5.97 17.33
C THR A 233 21.01 4.92 17.78
N SER A 234 21.26 4.30 18.92
CA SER A 234 20.23 3.62 19.72
C SER A 234 19.85 4.52 20.87
N VAL A 235 18.57 4.84 20.99
CA VAL A 235 18.02 5.76 22.00
C VAL A 235 17.78 5.02 23.34
N SER A 236 18.10 3.73 23.44
CA SER A 236 17.95 2.93 24.66
C SER A 236 18.82 3.43 25.83
N GLU A 237 18.26 3.41 27.05
CA GLU A 237 18.94 3.88 28.26
C GLU A 237 20.10 2.96 28.68
N ASP A 238 19.96 1.64 28.47
CA ASP A 238 20.90 0.63 28.99
C ASP A 238 22.05 0.25 28.03
N ALA A 239 21.95 0.58 26.73
CA ALA A 239 22.92 0.18 25.70
C ALA A 239 23.04 1.18 24.53
N GLY A 240 22.72 2.45 24.76
CA GLY A 240 22.69 3.46 23.71
C GLY A 240 24.06 3.72 23.07
N PHE A 241 24.21 3.31 21.81
CA PHE A 241 25.38 3.64 20.99
C PHE A 241 25.14 4.89 20.14
N VAL A 242 26.23 5.58 19.79
CA VAL A 242 26.23 6.62 18.76
C VAL A 242 27.32 6.24 17.76
N GLY A 243 26.95 6.11 16.49
CA GLY A 243 27.81 6.02 15.33
C GLY A 243 27.80 7.36 14.61
N LEU A 244 28.98 7.86 14.25
CA LEU A 244 29.13 9.15 13.59
C LEU A 244 30.20 9.05 12.51
N GLU A 245 29.78 9.29 11.27
CA GLU A 245 30.62 9.25 10.08
C GLU A 245 30.58 10.61 9.39
N TYR A 246 31.73 11.07 8.91
CA TYR A 246 31.89 12.29 8.13
C TYR A 246 32.54 11.97 6.79
N CYS A 247 32.11 12.63 5.73
CA CYS A 247 32.70 12.51 4.40
C CYS A 247 32.61 13.85 3.64
N ASP A 248 33.71 14.30 3.06
CA ASP A 248 33.77 15.37 2.06
C ASP A 248 34.53 14.89 0.80
N GLN A 249 34.83 15.81 -0.12
CA GLN A 249 35.52 15.48 -1.37
C GLN A 249 36.96 14.96 -1.19
N VAL A 250 37.57 15.20 -0.03
CA VAL A 250 39.00 14.95 0.24
C VAL A 250 39.18 13.89 1.33
N HIS A 251 38.23 13.77 2.26
CA HIS A 251 38.39 13.01 3.49
C HIS A 251 37.09 12.34 3.93
N ALA A 252 37.21 11.09 4.36
CA ALA A 252 36.16 10.36 5.06
C ALA A 252 36.71 9.78 6.36
N VAL A 253 35.93 9.88 7.43
CA VAL A 253 36.29 9.37 8.76
C VAL A 253 35.07 8.82 9.48
N ASN A 254 35.25 7.67 10.13
CA ASN A 254 34.34 7.22 11.16
C ASN A 254 34.86 7.76 12.50
N VAL A 255 34.19 8.79 13.02
CA VAL A 255 34.60 9.54 14.22
C VAL A 255 34.68 8.62 15.43
N MET A 256 33.81 7.62 15.50
CA MET A 256 33.72 6.70 16.64
C MET A 256 34.80 5.63 16.63
N ASN A 257 35.44 5.39 15.48
CA ASN A 257 36.58 4.47 15.36
C ASN A 257 37.93 5.16 15.62
N ASP A 258 37.97 6.49 15.74
CA ASP A 258 39.17 7.24 16.14
C ASP A 258 39.04 7.65 17.63
N PRO A 259 39.83 7.07 18.55
CA PRO A 259 39.79 7.40 19.98
C PRO A 259 40.03 8.88 20.27
N THR A 260 40.78 9.56 19.42
CA THR A 260 41.13 10.97 19.59
C THR A 260 39.97 11.88 19.18
N LEU A 261 39.24 11.54 18.10
CA LEU A 261 38.09 12.33 17.67
C LEU A 261 36.87 12.07 18.56
N SER A 262 36.57 10.79 18.84
CA SER A 262 35.44 10.38 19.67
C SER A 262 35.45 11.00 21.07
N ALA A 263 36.63 11.19 21.69
CA ALA A 263 36.77 11.85 22.99
C ALA A 263 36.27 13.31 23.01
N HIS A 264 36.11 13.94 21.86
CA HIS A 264 35.65 15.32 21.72
C HIS A 264 34.25 15.45 21.09
N ALA A 265 33.59 14.33 20.78
CA ALA A 265 32.24 14.35 20.22
C ALA A 265 31.20 14.62 21.32
N ASP A 266 30.22 15.50 21.05
CA ASP A 266 29.08 15.73 21.96
C ASP A 266 28.05 14.60 21.83
N LEU A 267 28.34 13.46 22.43
CA LEU A 267 27.48 12.28 22.38
C LEU A 267 26.11 12.52 23.03
N ASN A 268 26.05 13.33 24.10
CA ASN A 268 24.80 13.65 24.79
C ASN A 268 23.91 14.57 23.96
N GLY A 269 24.50 15.57 23.30
CA GLY A 269 23.81 16.42 22.34
C GLY A 269 23.27 15.62 21.16
N LEU A 270 24.08 14.72 20.58
CA LEU A 270 23.67 13.85 19.47
C LEU A 270 22.53 12.89 19.88
N LYS A 271 22.62 12.27 21.06
CA LYS A 271 21.55 11.41 21.58
C LYS A 271 20.23 12.16 21.77
N ARG A 272 20.28 13.38 22.32
CA ARG A 272 19.08 14.23 22.48
C ARG A 272 18.47 14.61 21.14
N ALA A 273 19.30 15.06 20.19
CA ALA A 273 18.84 15.37 18.84
C ALA A 273 18.22 14.15 18.12
N ALA A 274 18.83 12.97 18.26
CA ALA A 274 18.29 11.72 17.73
C ALA A 274 16.96 11.34 18.39
N SER A 275 16.83 11.52 19.71
CA SER A 275 15.58 11.27 20.45
C SER A 275 14.45 12.19 19.98
N ASP A 276 14.72 13.49 19.78
CA ASP A 276 13.75 14.44 19.24
C ASP A 276 13.32 14.07 17.82
N LEU A 277 14.28 13.70 16.95
CA LEU A 277 13.97 13.21 15.60
C LEU A 277 13.11 11.94 15.63
N SER A 278 13.45 10.97 16.49
CA SER A 278 12.67 9.73 16.65
C SER A 278 11.24 10.01 17.10
N ARG A 279 11.06 10.92 18.06
CA ARG A 279 9.73 11.34 18.53
C ARG A 279 8.90 11.93 17.40
N GLU A 280 9.50 12.81 16.59
CA GLU A 280 8.80 13.47 15.50
C GLU A 280 8.48 12.54 14.33
N LEU A 281 9.37 11.59 14.02
CA LEU A 281 9.08 10.49 13.09
C LEU A 281 7.96 9.59 13.62
N SER A 282 7.96 9.28 14.91
CA SER A 282 6.90 8.49 15.56
C SER A 282 5.55 9.20 15.50
N GLU A 283 5.50 10.51 15.74
CA GLU A 283 4.27 11.30 15.57
C GLU A 283 3.83 11.37 14.10
N LEU A 284 4.77 11.43 13.17
CA LEU A 284 4.46 11.41 11.74
C LEU A 284 3.80 10.10 11.30
N SER A 285 4.18 8.97 11.92
CA SER A 285 3.58 7.66 11.62
C SER A 285 2.07 7.58 11.87
N LYS A 286 1.54 8.45 12.74
CA LYS A 286 0.11 8.57 13.03
C LYS A 286 -0.65 9.35 11.94
N LYS A 287 0.05 10.03 11.04
CA LYS A 287 -0.51 10.89 9.98
C LYS A 287 -0.49 10.18 8.62
N LYS A 288 -1.08 8.99 8.57
CA LYS A 288 -1.20 8.18 7.35
C LYS A 288 -2.11 8.87 6.32
N VAL A 289 -1.69 8.87 5.06
CA VAL A 289 -2.39 9.54 3.95
C VAL A 289 -2.91 8.58 2.91
N ALA A 290 -2.07 7.62 2.49
CA ALA A 290 -2.42 6.67 1.45
C ALA A 290 -1.65 5.36 1.61
N LEU A 291 -2.31 4.24 1.38
CA LEU A 291 -1.70 2.91 1.29
C LEU A 291 -0.92 2.82 -0.03
N LEU A 292 0.37 2.51 0.05
CA LEU A 292 1.27 2.41 -1.11
C LEU A 292 1.52 0.97 -1.52
N LYS A 293 1.55 0.06 -0.55
CA LYS A 293 1.84 -1.35 -0.79
C LYS A 293 1.15 -2.20 0.27
N LEU A 294 0.67 -3.37 -0.14
CA LEU A 294 0.26 -4.47 0.72
C LEU A 294 0.89 -5.75 0.15
N SER A 295 1.46 -6.57 1.01
CA SER A 295 1.98 -7.88 0.64
C SER A 295 1.70 -8.89 1.73
N PHE A 296 1.55 -10.14 1.32
CA PHE A 296 1.16 -11.23 2.20
C PHE A 296 2.08 -12.43 1.95
N ASN A 297 2.73 -12.94 3.00
CA ASN A 297 3.66 -14.08 2.93
C ASN A 297 4.78 -13.96 1.88
N GLY A 298 5.12 -12.75 1.44
CA GLY A 298 6.14 -12.50 0.42
C GLY A 298 5.59 -12.31 -0.99
N ASP A 299 4.31 -12.60 -1.23
CA ASP A 299 3.64 -12.38 -2.50
C ASP A 299 3.10 -10.94 -2.58
N ALA A 300 3.26 -10.31 -3.75
CA ALA A 300 2.86 -8.93 -4.00
C ALA A 300 1.36 -8.86 -4.36
N ASP A 301 0.49 -9.17 -3.39
CA ASP A 301 -0.97 -9.27 -3.60
C ASP A 301 -1.69 -7.92 -3.77
N PHE A 302 -0.98 -6.80 -3.87
CA PHE A 302 -1.59 -5.46 -3.97
C PHE A 302 -2.42 -5.28 -5.25
N GLU A 303 -1.98 -5.86 -6.38
CA GLU A 303 -2.68 -5.73 -7.67
C GLU A 303 -3.88 -6.67 -7.80
N GLU A 304 -3.79 -7.89 -7.24
CA GLU A 304 -4.90 -8.85 -7.25
C GLU A 304 -6.00 -8.51 -6.22
N LEU A 305 -5.66 -7.68 -5.23
CA LEU A 305 -6.55 -7.16 -4.19
C LEU A 305 -7.40 -8.26 -3.52
N ASP A 306 -6.80 -9.41 -3.21
CA ASP A 306 -7.48 -10.52 -2.54
C ASP A 306 -7.69 -10.23 -1.04
N CYS A 307 -8.65 -9.36 -0.76
CA CYS A 307 -8.97 -8.91 0.59
C CYS A 307 -9.46 -10.05 1.49
N TYR A 308 -9.97 -11.14 0.92
CA TYR A 308 -10.42 -12.30 1.70
C TYR A 308 -9.25 -13.06 2.30
N LYS A 309 -8.16 -13.28 1.55
CA LYS A 309 -6.91 -13.86 2.11
C LYS A 309 -6.35 -13.02 3.27
N VAL A 310 -6.43 -11.70 3.16
CA VAL A 310 -6.04 -10.77 4.23
C VAL A 310 -6.94 -10.98 5.44
N LEU A 311 -8.26 -11.06 5.25
CA LEU A 311 -9.22 -11.34 6.32
C LEU A 311 -8.92 -12.67 7.03
N GLU A 312 -8.70 -13.75 6.29
CA GLU A 312 -8.38 -15.06 6.89
C GLU A 312 -7.14 -14.98 7.79
N SER A 313 -6.14 -14.22 7.36
CA SER A 313 -4.88 -14.05 8.09
C SER A 313 -5.06 -13.19 9.33
N VAL A 314 -5.81 -12.10 9.22
CA VAL A 314 -6.26 -11.28 10.35
C VAL A 314 -7.00 -12.15 11.36
N LEU A 315 -7.91 -13.03 10.94
CA LEU A 315 -8.67 -13.90 11.83
C LEU A 315 -7.81 -14.99 12.48
N LYS A 316 -6.75 -15.47 11.83
CA LYS A 316 -5.78 -16.38 12.45
C LYS A 316 -5.03 -15.69 13.59
N VAL A 317 -4.66 -14.43 13.42
CA VAL A 317 -3.93 -13.63 14.41
C VAL A 317 -4.85 -13.14 15.54
N LEU A 318 -5.95 -12.48 15.19
CA LEU A 318 -6.81 -11.75 16.11
C LEU A 318 -8.08 -12.49 16.53
N GLY A 319 -8.43 -13.58 15.84
CA GLY A 319 -9.64 -14.37 16.12
C GLY A 319 -9.78 -14.83 17.57
N PRO A 320 -8.72 -15.30 18.25
CA PRO A 320 -8.79 -15.63 19.68
C PRO A 320 -9.22 -14.44 20.55
N ALA A 321 -8.66 -13.25 20.31
CA ALA A 321 -9.01 -12.04 21.05
C ALA A 321 -10.44 -11.58 20.74
N TYR A 322 -10.85 -11.65 19.46
CA TYR A 322 -12.21 -11.30 19.03
C TYR A 322 -13.27 -12.19 19.67
N ARG A 323 -13.01 -13.50 19.81
CA ARG A 323 -13.92 -14.42 20.50
C ARG A 323 -14.15 -14.04 21.96
N THR A 324 -13.11 -13.57 22.65
CA THR A 324 -13.25 -13.08 24.04
C THR A 324 -14.14 -11.85 24.09
N VAL A 325 -13.88 -10.85 23.25
CA VAL A 325 -14.70 -9.63 23.15
C VAL A 325 -16.17 -9.97 22.85
N LEU A 326 -16.42 -10.88 21.91
CA LEU A 326 -17.78 -11.26 21.52
C LEU A 326 -18.55 -11.95 22.65
N LYS A 327 -17.88 -12.78 23.47
CA LYS A 327 -18.48 -13.38 24.66
C LYS A 327 -18.83 -12.34 25.72
N GLU A 328 -17.97 -11.34 25.91
CA GLU A 328 -18.20 -10.23 26.84
C GLU A 328 -19.39 -9.36 26.40
N ILE A 329 -19.47 -9.02 25.11
CA ILE A 329 -20.60 -8.28 24.54
C ILE A 329 -21.92 -9.05 24.74
N ALA A 330 -21.91 -10.37 24.54
CA ALA A 330 -23.08 -11.21 24.74
C ALA A 330 -23.52 -11.27 26.22
N SER A 331 -22.58 -11.16 27.16
CA SER A 331 -22.85 -11.28 28.59
C SER A 331 -23.20 -9.94 29.26
N ALA A 332 -22.72 -8.81 28.72
CA ALA A 332 -22.90 -7.47 29.30
C ALA A 332 -23.09 -6.38 28.22
N PRO A 333 -24.30 -6.24 27.62
CA PRO A 333 -24.56 -5.39 26.45
C PRO A 333 -24.31 -3.88 26.64
N ARG A 334 -24.19 -3.39 27.89
CA ARG A 334 -24.05 -1.97 28.22
C ARG A 334 -22.60 -1.49 28.39
N ALA A 335 -21.62 -2.40 28.40
CA ALA A 335 -20.22 -2.07 28.71
C ALA A 335 -19.33 -1.84 27.47
N ALA A 336 -19.70 -2.40 26.32
CA ALA A 336 -18.92 -2.29 25.09
C ALA A 336 -19.44 -1.14 24.23
N GLY A 337 -18.75 0.00 24.26
CA GLY A 337 -19.07 1.13 23.39
C GLY A 337 -19.24 0.69 21.92
N ARG A 338 -20.41 1.01 21.35
CA ARG A 338 -20.73 1.00 19.90
C ARG A 338 -20.73 -0.33 19.13
N LEU A 339 -20.27 -1.47 19.68
CA LEU A 339 -20.31 -2.76 18.99
C LEU A 339 -21.31 -3.72 19.67
N SER A 340 -22.34 -4.17 18.94
CA SER A 340 -23.31 -5.15 19.43
C SER A 340 -23.21 -6.48 18.66
N HIS A 341 -23.65 -7.56 19.29
CA HIS A 341 -23.72 -8.88 18.64
C HIS A 341 -24.62 -8.85 17.38
N GLU A 342 -25.68 -8.05 17.39
CA GLU A 342 -26.55 -7.83 16.22
C GLU A 342 -25.80 -7.17 15.07
N VAL A 343 -25.00 -6.13 15.36
CA VAL A 343 -24.17 -5.46 14.35
C VAL A 343 -23.18 -6.44 13.75
N VAL A 344 -22.49 -7.25 14.55
CA VAL A 344 -21.54 -8.24 14.03
C VAL A 344 -22.23 -9.27 13.14
N ARG A 345 -23.41 -9.78 13.55
CA ARG A 345 -24.19 -10.71 12.74
C ARG A 345 -24.67 -10.09 11.43
N GLU A 346 -25.13 -8.85 11.47
CA GLU A 346 -25.54 -8.13 10.26
C GLU A 346 -24.37 -7.94 9.29
N ARG A 347 -23.21 -7.56 9.83
CA ARG A 347 -21.99 -7.39 9.03
C ARG A 347 -21.49 -8.70 8.44
N LEU A 348 -21.65 -9.83 9.12
CA LEU A 348 -21.32 -11.16 8.56
C LEU A 348 -22.12 -11.48 7.29
N ARG A 349 -23.39 -11.03 7.18
CA ARG A 349 -24.23 -11.29 5.99
C ARG A 349 -23.64 -10.69 4.72
N ILE A 350 -22.89 -9.60 4.84
CA ILE A 350 -22.27 -8.89 3.71
C ILE A 350 -21.21 -9.75 3.01
N LEU A 351 -20.65 -10.74 3.72
CA LEU A 351 -19.64 -11.66 3.20
C LEU A 351 -20.22 -12.82 2.38
N GLY A 352 -21.55 -12.88 2.20
CA GLY A 352 -22.21 -13.89 1.36
C GLY A 352 -21.79 -15.33 1.70
N GLU A 353 -21.28 -16.06 0.70
CA GLU A 353 -20.84 -17.46 0.84
C GLU A 353 -19.66 -17.65 1.81
N ARG A 354 -18.89 -16.59 2.09
CA ARG A 354 -17.78 -16.63 3.06
C ARG A 354 -18.23 -16.49 4.51
N SER A 355 -19.47 -16.03 4.73
CA SER A 355 -20.03 -15.78 6.07
C SER A 355 -19.88 -16.97 7.03
N PRO A 356 -20.15 -18.24 6.64
CA PRO A 356 -20.01 -19.38 7.55
C PRO A 356 -18.58 -19.61 8.06
N SER A 357 -17.59 -19.50 7.17
CA SER A 357 -16.17 -19.67 7.54
C SER A 357 -15.74 -18.59 8.53
N VAL A 358 -16.12 -17.33 8.26
CA VAL A 358 -15.78 -16.19 9.12
C VAL A 358 -16.53 -16.25 10.45
N ALA A 359 -17.81 -16.62 10.45
CA ALA A 359 -18.60 -16.81 11.67
C ALA A 359 -17.99 -17.91 12.55
N GLN A 360 -17.58 -19.03 11.96
CA GLN A 360 -16.87 -20.10 12.67
C GLN A 360 -15.55 -19.61 13.28
N ALA A 361 -14.75 -18.86 12.52
CA ALA A 361 -13.51 -18.26 13.02
C ALA A 361 -13.77 -17.27 14.18
N LEU A 362 -14.87 -16.53 14.15
CA LEU A 362 -15.28 -15.63 15.22
C LEU A 362 -16.02 -16.30 16.38
N GLY A 363 -16.32 -17.61 16.28
CA GLY A 363 -17.08 -18.35 17.29
C GLY A 363 -18.53 -17.87 17.45
N VAL A 364 -19.13 -17.36 16.37
CA VAL A 364 -20.51 -16.84 16.36
C VAL A 364 -21.40 -17.75 15.51
N GLN A 365 -22.66 -17.93 15.89
CA GLN A 365 -23.64 -18.63 15.04
C GLN A 365 -23.89 -17.84 13.77
N THR A 366 -23.88 -18.52 12.62
CA THR A 366 -24.25 -17.93 11.33
C THR A 366 -25.64 -17.31 11.39
N PRO A 367 -25.86 -16.15 10.76
CA PRO A 367 -27.21 -15.70 10.49
C PRO A 367 -27.92 -16.75 9.63
N GLN A 368 -29.09 -17.23 10.08
CA GLN A 368 -30.04 -17.90 9.20
C GLN A 368 -30.58 -16.92 8.15
#